data_AF-A0A7M7GK60-F1
#
_entry.id   AF-A0A7M7GK60-F1
#
_cell.length_a   1.000
_cell.length_b   1.000
_cell.length_c   1.000
_cell.angle_alpha   90.00
_cell.angle_beta   90.00
_cell.angle_gamma   90.00
#
_symmetry.space_group_name_H-M   'P 1'
#
loop_
_entity.id
_entity.type
_entity.pdbx_description
1 polymer ?
#
loop_
_entity_poly.entity_id
_entity_poly.type
_entity_poly.pdbx_seq_one_letter_code
_entity_poly.pdbx_strand_id
1 'polypeptide(L)'
;MMIDRWLTSRTQFKFYSLGLMNGVLFVYSLSQLGHVVRMKERIQTKSFIPGVPSNSQTHPIPIFAALMQNVSYYVTPETADGVVIRQERYTRPTTAQLHANRKIDEEKPGYLNEPTDAHDYNYIHNPSNTCFKKDGRKLDVIVLFFSPTAPYHFSRRQAIRATYGNSSQWISSGRKGAMLTVFLLGATSNATLQREIDSEATRYGDIVQEDFVDSYQNLTRKTVMGLKWVTNYCRHAQYAMKIDDDTMMNQRRFRDGVLEKAPLTNYTAGKALVGTNSVRKKESKFYLSEEYYPSPTFPPYMDGPAYLLSTDLIEKVYKTALTTPIFKWEDAFLGMCMQKAGVQIRGIEQFLLFRLRYKTNERREHTVNMYTFISNLSAAEMKWMWNIGHI
;
A
#
# COMPACT_ATOMS: atom_id res chain seq x y z
N MET A 1 53.94 0.29 -23.29
CA MET A 1 52.98 1.18 -23.98
C MET A 1 51.58 0.69 -23.63
N MET A 2 50.89 1.44 -22.76
CA MET A 2 49.43 1.47 -22.48
C MET A 2 48.71 0.15 -22.08
N ILE A 3 48.34 -0.03 -20.80
CA ILE A 3 47.02 0.29 -20.14
C ILE A 3 45.96 -0.80 -20.41
N ASP A 4 45.83 -1.79 -19.50
CA ASP A 4 44.78 -2.02 -18.45
C ASP A 4 43.56 -2.83 -18.96
N ARG A 5 43.33 -4.10 -18.60
CA ARG A 5 42.93 -4.77 -17.32
C ARG A 5 41.50 -4.45 -16.81
N TRP A 6 40.88 -5.49 -16.25
CA TRP A 6 39.61 -5.61 -15.49
C TRP A 6 38.40 -6.14 -16.30
N LEU A 7 37.65 -7.17 -15.89
CA LEU A 7 37.74 -8.11 -14.78
C LEU A 7 36.80 -9.29 -15.07
N THR A 8 37.28 -10.51 -14.88
CA THR A 8 36.47 -11.71 -14.70
C THR A 8 36.02 -11.82 -13.23
N SER A 9 34.73 -11.86 -12.94
CA SER A 9 34.25 -12.55 -11.73
C SER A 9 32.92 -13.25 -12.01
N ARG A 10 32.97 -14.58 -12.16
CA ARG A 10 31.79 -15.43 -12.08
C ARG A 10 31.30 -15.44 -10.63
N THR A 11 30.21 -14.75 -10.33
CA THR A 11 29.53 -14.85 -9.04
C THR A 11 28.77 -16.18 -9.01
N GLN A 12 29.31 -17.17 -8.29
CA GLN A 12 28.56 -18.39 -7.96
C GLN A 12 27.52 -18.06 -6.89
N PHE A 13 26.24 -18.24 -7.21
CA PHE A 13 25.15 -18.17 -6.23
C PHE A 13 25.28 -19.33 -5.24
N LYS A 14 25.50 -19.05 -3.96
CA LYS A 14 25.36 -20.04 -2.87
C LYS A 14 23.99 -19.88 -2.23
N PHE A 15 23.19 -20.96 -2.24
CA PHE A 15 21.94 -21.04 -1.51
C PHE A 15 22.21 -21.59 -0.11
N TYR A 16 21.71 -20.89 0.91
CA TYR A 16 21.78 -21.32 2.30
C TYR A 16 20.38 -21.62 2.82
N SER A 17 20.22 -22.76 3.50
CA SER A 17 19.01 -23.06 4.28
C SER A 17 19.34 -22.97 5.77
N LEU A 18 18.38 -22.43 6.54
CA LEU A 18 18.48 -22.31 7.99
C LEU A 18 17.55 -23.35 8.64
N GLY A 19 18.11 -24.18 9.50
CA GLY A 19 17.38 -25.16 10.29
C GLY A 19 17.61 -24.95 11.79
N LEU A 20 16.56 -25.13 12.58
CA LEU A 20 16.61 -25.12 14.04
C LEU A 20 16.33 -26.55 14.55
N MET A 21 17.30 -27.16 15.23
CA MET A 21 17.11 -28.41 15.97
C MET A 21 17.64 -28.23 17.39
N ASN A 22 16.81 -28.57 18.39
CA ASN A 22 17.16 -28.51 19.81
C ASN A 22 17.78 -27.17 20.26
N GLY A 23 17.24 -26.05 19.77
CA GLY A 23 17.70 -24.71 20.15
C GLY A 23 19.05 -24.29 19.56
N VAL A 24 19.62 -25.08 18.64
CA VAL A 24 20.86 -24.75 17.93
C VAL A 24 20.54 -24.41 16.47
N LEU A 25 21.04 -23.27 16.01
CA LEU A 25 20.91 -22.82 14.63
C LEU A 25 21.98 -23.48 13.77
N PHE A 26 21.56 -24.17 12.70
CA PHE A 26 22.45 -24.76 11.72
C PHE A 26 22.34 -24.02 10.38
N VAL A 27 23.50 -23.73 9.78
CA VAL A 27 23.60 -23.16 8.43
C VAL A 27 24.10 -24.27 7.50
N TYR A 28 23.31 -24.61 6.49
CA TYR A 28 23.70 -25.59 5.47
C TYR A 28 24.03 -24.88 4.15
N SER A 29 25.16 -25.24 3.56
CA SER A 29 25.53 -24.85 2.20
C SER A 29 25.11 -25.95 1.23
N LEU A 30 24.21 -25.67 0.29
CA LEU A 30 23.90 -26.58 -0.81
C LEU A 30 24.90 -26.35 -1.95
N SER A 31 25.78 -27.32 -2.21
CA SER A 31 26.57 -27.36 -3.45
C SER A 31 25.78 -28.09 -4.54
N GLN A 32 25.99 -27.72 -5.82
CA GLN A 32 25.30 -28.31 -6.97
C GLN A 32 25.58 -29.81 -7.23
N LEU A 33 26.31 -30.48 -6.34
CA LEU A 33 26.63 -31.90 -6.40
C LEU A 33 26.20 -32.59 -5.10
N GLY A 34 24.89 -32.68 -4.86
CA GLY A 34 24.22 -33.75 -4.09
C GLY A 34 24.70 -34.13 -2.67
N HIS A 35 25.67 -33.46 -2.05
CA HIS A 35 26.25 -33.85 -0.76
C HIS A 35 26.16 -32.73 0.27
N VAL A 36 25.54 -33.04 1.41
CA VAL A 36 25.41 -32.14 2.57
C VAL A 36 26.73 -32.13 3.34
N VAL A 37 27.45 -31.00 3.34
CA VAL A 37 28.64 -30.81 4.18
C VAL A 37 28.24 -30.08 5.47
N ARG A 38 28.53 -30.70 6.62
CA ARG A 38 28.21 -30.19 7.96
C ARG A 38 29.29 -29.19 8.43
N MET A 39 29.00 -27.90 8.47
CA MET A 39 29.83 -26.92 9.19
C MET A 39 29.39 -26.85 10.65
N LYS A 40 30.31 -27.07 11.59
CA LYS A 40 30.12 -26.82 13.03
C LYS A 40 30.73 -25.46 13.36
N GLU A 41 29.91 -24.43 13.54
CA GLU A 41 30.31 -23.23 14.27
C GLU A 41 29.43 -23.06 15.50
N ARG A 42 30.08 -22.87 16.65
CA ARG A 42 29.45 -22.76 17.96
C ARG A 42 29.37 -21.27 18.31
N ILE A 43 28.23 -20.64 18.11
CA ILE A 43 28.02 -19.26 18.54
C ILE A 43 27.65 -19.29 20.03
N GLN A 44 28.59 -18.92 20.90
CA GLN A 44 28.32 -18.66 22.31
C GLN A 44 27.71 -17.26 22.47
N THR A 45 26.51 -17.17 23.02
CA THR A 45 25.91 -15.92 23.48
C THR A 45 26.50 -15.58 24.86
N LYS A 46 27.29 -14.49 24.96
CA LYS A 46 27.64 -13.89 26.26
C LYS A 46 26.49 -13.00 26.71
N SER A 47 25.78 -13.42 27.74
CA SER A 47 24.84 -12.60 28.51
C SER A 47 25.61 -11.70 29.47
N PHE A 48 25.23 -10.42 29.57
CA PHE A 48 25.74 -9.47 30.55
C PHE A 48 24.55 -8.81 31.25
N ILE A 49 24.20 -9.31 32.44
CA ILE A 49 23.43 -8.60 33.48
C ILE A 49 23.91 -9.15 34.83
N PRO A 50 24.47 -8.35 35.76
CA PRO A 50 24.84 -8.83 37.09
C PRO A 50 23.71 -8.62 38.11
N GLY A 51 23.48 -9.64 38.95
CA GLY A 51 22.81 -9.50 40.26
C GLY A 51 21.38 -10.04 40.35
N VAL A 52 21.22 -11.25 40.91
CA VAL A 52 20.31 -11.66 42.01
C VAL A 52 20.34 -13.22 42.10
N PRO A 53 20.42 -13.84 43.30
CA PRO A 53 20.71 -15.27 43.43
C PRO A 53 19.49 -16.16 43.18
N SER A 54 19.79 -17.35 42.67
CA SER A 54 18.91 -18.50 42.49
C SER A 54 18.41 -19.06 43.83
N ASN A 55 17.12 -19.42 43.92
CA ASN A 55 16.74 -20.62 44.67
C ASN A 55 15.41 -21.26 44.26
N SER A 56 15.43 -22.59 44.28
CA SER A 56 14.36 -23.58 44.24
C SER A 56 13.66 -23.93 42.91
N GLN A 57 13.78 -25.22 42.62
CA GLN A 57 13.25 -26.02 41.53
C GLN A 57 11.75 -26.32 41.68
N THR A 58 11.01 -26.36 40.57
CA THR A 58 10.03 -27.40 40.19
C THR A 58 9.56 -27.15 38.74
N HIS A 59 9.57 -28.18 37.89
CA HIS A 59 9.08 -28.20 36.49
C HIS A 59 7.66 -28.82 36.43
N PRO A 60 6.90 -28.91 35.29
CA PRO A 60 7.04 -28.33 33.93
C PRO A 60 5.70 -27.78 33.31
N ILE A 61 5.68 -26.66 32.59
CA ILE A 61 4.70 -26.42 31.48
C ILE A 61 5.32 -25.48 30.42
N PRO A 62 5.41 -25.86 29.13
CA PRO A 62 5.91 -24.98 28.07
C PRO A 62 4.77 -24.12 27.50
N ILE A 63 4.75 -22.83 27.84
CA ILE A 63 4.01 -21.81 27.06
C ILE A 63 4.99 -21.21 26.05
N PHE A 64 5.18 -21.91 24.93
CA PHE A 64 5.77 -21.35 23.70
C PHE A 64 4.95 -21.80 22.49
N ALA A 65 3.68 -21.43 22.50
CA ALA A 65 2.77 -21.59 21.37
C ALA A 65 1.85 -20.38 21.23
N ALA A 66 2.42 -19.19 21.08
CA ALA A 66 1.75 -18.03 20.48
C ALA A 66 2.75 -16.88 20.35
N LEU A 67 3.16 -16.58 19.12
CA LEU A 67 3.71 -15.30 18.60
C LEU A 67 4.77 -15.53 17.51
N MET A 68 4.48 -16.38 16.52
CA MET A 68 5.06 -16.22 15.19
C MET A 68 4.30 -15.09 14.46
N GLN A 69 4.54 -13.85 14.88
CA GLN A 69 4.16 -12.67 14.11
C GLN A 69 5.26 -12.37 13.10
N ASN A 70 4.92 -12.51 11.81
CA ASN A 70 5.44 -11.79 10.65
C ASN A 70 6.83 -11.14 10.82
N VAL A 71 7.89 -11.83 10.39
CA VAL A 71 9.17 -11.19 10.11
C VAL A 71 9.59 -11.54 8.69
N SER A 72 9.68 -10.52 7.83
CA SER A 72 10.40 -10.61 6.56
C SER A 72 11.72 -9.89 6.78
N TYR A 73 12.83 -10.62 6.66
CA TYR A 73 14.17 -10.06 6.70
C TYR A 73 14.59 -9.70 5.27
N TYR A 74 15.21 -8.52 5.10
CA TYR A 74 15.91 -8.19 3.87
C TYR A 74 17.39 -7.99 4.20
N VAL A 75 18.25 -8.58 3.36
CA VAL A 75 19.71 -8.41 3.40
C VAL A 75 20.07 -7.44 2.28
N THR A 76 20.67 -6.31 2.61
CA THR A 76 21.31 -5.42 1.63
C THR A 76 22.80 -5.78 1.51
N PRO A 77 23.36 -5.98 0.31
CA PRO A 77 24.81 -5.89 0.10
C PRO A 77 25.19 -4.39 0.10
N GLU A 78 26.28 -3.86 0.64
CA GLU A 78 27.58 -4.31 1.19
C GLU A 78 28.10 -3.20 2.13
N THR A 79 28.93 -3.56 3.12
CA THR A 79 30.22 -2.95 3.49
C THR A 79 30.70 -3.60 4.80
N ALA A 80 32.01 -3.69 4.99
CA ALA A 80 32.70 -4.68 5.82
C ALA A 80 32.56 -4.56 7.35
N ASP A 81 31.58 -3.85 7.90
CA ASP A 81 31.44 -3.67 9.34
C ASP A 81 29.98 -3.85 9.80
N GLY A 82 29.67 -5.02 10.35
CA GLY A 82 28.57 -5.24 11.29
C GLY A 82 27.14 -5.11 10.75
N VAL A 83 26.40 -6.22 10.73
CA VAL A 83 24.94 -6.22 10.49
C VAL A 83 24.22 -5.50 11.63
N VAL A 84 23.66 -4.30 11.37
CA VAL A 84 22.73 -3.64 12.29
C VAL A 84 21.30 -3.98 11.88
N ILE A 85 20.71 -4.97 12.54
CA ILE A 85 19.28 -5.26 12.45
C ILE A 85 18.55 -4.21 13.30
N ARG A 86 17.92 -3.21 12.67
CA ARG A 86 16.99 -2.30 13.36
C ARG A 86 15.55 -2.68 13.06
N GLN A 87 14.88 -3.12 14.13
CA GLN A 87 13.49 -3.49 14.16
C GLN A 87 12.65 -2.24 14.45
N GLU A 88 12.03 -1.65 13.43
CA GLU A 88 10.87 -0.77 13.66
C GLU A 88 9.62 -1.51 13.22
N ARG A 89 8.92 -2.10 14.20
CA ARG A 89 7.57 -2.59 13.98
C ARG A 89 6.67 -1.36 13.81
N TYR A 90 5.96 -1.30 12.68
CA TYR A 90 4.68 -0.60 12.66
C TYR A 90 3.73 -1.33 13.60
N THR A 91 3.71 -0.92 14.85
CA THR A 91 2.60 -1.20 15.75
C THR A 91 1.43 -0.33 15.31
N ARG A 92 0.23 -0.93 15.21
CA ARG A 92 -1.03 -0.16 15.30
C ARG A 92 -0.85 0.87 16.43
N PRO A 93 -1.34 2.11 16.26
CA PRO A 93 -1.20 3.11 17.30
C PRO A 93 -1.60 2.49 18.63
N THR A 94 -0.73 2.59 19.62
CA THR A 94 -1.00 2.01 20.93
C THR A 94 -2.29 2.63 21.46
N THR A 95 -2.98 1.95 22.37
CA THR A 95 -4.18 2.50 23.02
C THR A 95 -3.93 3.93 23.52
N ALA A 96 -2.72 4.22 24.02
CA ALA A 96 -2.28 5.57 24.42
C ALA A 96 -2.21 6.60 23.27
N GLN A 97 -1.71 6.22 22.08
CA GLN A 97 -1.69 7.11 20.90
C GLN A 97 -3.10 7.36 20.33
N LEU A 98 -3.97 6.35 20.40
CA LEU A 98 -5.39 6.53 20.08
C LEU A 98 -6.07 7.48 21.09
N HIS A 99 -5.70 7.42 22.38
CA HIS A 99 -6.20 8.33 23.41
C HIS A 99 -5.68 9.78 23.25
N ALA A 100 -4.43 9.98 22.83
CA ALA A 100 -3.86 11.32 22.61
C ALA A 100 -4.50 12.02 21.39
N ASN A 101 -4.64 11.32 20.27
CA ASN A 101 -5.36 11.84 19.10
C ASN A 101 -6.84 12.09 19.40
N ARG A 102 -7.43 11.32 20.31
CA ARG A 102 -8.83 11.46 20.75
C ARG A 102 -9.10 12.76 21.51
N LYS A 103 -8.19 13.24 22.37
CA LYS A 103 -8.38 14.53 23.07
C LYS A 103 -8.44 15.70 22.08
N ILE A 104 -7.60 15.67 21.05
CA ILE A 104 -7.54 16.72 20.03
C ILE A 104 -8.83 16.74 19.19
N ASP A 105 -9.40 15.57 18.86
CA ASP A 105 -10.65 15.48 18.09
C ASP A 105 -11.91 15.86 18.89
N GLU A 106 -11.87 15.81 20.22
CA GLU A 106 -13.01 16.14 21.10
C GLU A 106 -13.21 17.66 21.27
N GLU A 107 -12.16 18.49 21.12
CA GLU A 107 -12.21 19.95 21.28
C GLU A 107 -12.34 20.71 19.95
N LYS A 108 -12.42 19.99 18.83
CA LYS A 108 -12.52 20.60 17.50
C LYS A 108 -13.93 21.14 17.25
N PRO A 109 -14.07 22.39 16.81
CA PRO A 109 -15.35 22.88 16.33
C PRO A 109 -15.78 22.07 15.09
N GLY A 110 -17.09 22.09 14.78
CA GLY A 110 -17.68 21.28 13.70
C GLY A 110 -16.85 21.27 12.41
N TYR A 111 -16.83 20.14 11.68
CA TYR A 111 -15.92 19.86 10.56
C TYR A 111 -15.94 20.90 9.43
N LEU A 112 -17.02 21.69 9.31
CA LEU A 112 -17.11 22.80 8.35
C LEU A 112 -16.15 23.94 8.68
N ASN A 113 -15.64 24.01 9.91
CA ASN A 113 -14.63 24.95 10.36
C ASN A 113 -13.20 24.45 10.10
N GLU A 114 -13.03 23.20 9.68
CA GLU A 114 -11.71 22.73 9.22
C GLU A 114 -11.30 23.54 7.97
N PRO A 115 -10.01 23.86 7.82
CA PRO A 115 -9.55 24.61 6.67
C PRO A 115 -9.79 23.81 5.39
N THR A 116 -10.07 24.53 4.30
CA THR A 116 -9.88 23.99 2.96
C THR A 116 -8.39 23.82 2.68
N ASP A 117 -8.05 22.87 1.82
CA ASP A 117 -6.67 22.63 1.40
C ASP A 117 -6.54 22.99 -0.09
N ALA A 118 -5.89 24.13 -0.39
CA ALA A 118 -5.59 24.54 -1.77
C ALA A 118 -4.61 23.59 -2.47
N HIS A 119 -3.93 22.74 -1.69
CA HIS A 119 -3.08 21.66 -2.17
C HIS A 119 -1.85 22.15 -2.96
N ASP A 120 -1.29 23.27 -2.47
CA ASP A 120 -0.10 23.97 -2.98
C ASP A 120 1.20 23.34 -2.44
N TYR A 121 1.36 22.04 -2.68
CA TYR A 121 2.58 21.28 -2.34
C TYR A 121 3.52 21.16 -3.53
N ASN A 122 4.83 21.18 -3.25
CA ASN A 122 5.85 20.96 -4.26
C ASN A 122 6.09 19.47 -4.47
N TYR A 123 6.33 19.08 -5.72
CA TYR A 123 6.79 17.72 -6.01
C TYR A 123 8.26 17.55 -5.61
N ILE A 124 8.54 16.55 -4.78
CA ILE A 124 9.88 15.99 -4.57
C ILE A 124 10.22 15.08 -5.75
N HIS A 125 9.29 14.19 -6.12
CA HIS A 125 9.36 13.34 -7.31
C HIS A 125 8.11 13.51 -8.14
N ASN A 126 8.27 13.74 -9.45
CA ASN A 126 7.16 13.88 -10.39
C ASN A 126 7.48 13.16 -11.70
N PRO A 127 6.91 11.97 -11.94
CA PRO A 127 7.12 11.22 -13.15
C PRO A 127 6.18 11.74 -14.26
N SER A 128 6.28 13.02 -14.61
CA SER A 128 5.32 13.74 -15.47
C SER A 128 5.15 13.13 -16.86
N ASN A 129 6.10 12.30 -17.31
CA ASN A 129 6.10 11.65 -18.61
C ASN A 129 5.44 10.25 -18.61
N THR A 130 4.97 9.72 -17.47
CA THR A 130 4.41 8.36 -17.38
C THR A 130 3.25 8.11 -18.36
N CYS A 131 2.39 9.11 -18.61
CA CYS A 131 1.28 9.00 -19.57
C CYS A 131 1.62 9.52 -20.98
N PHE A 132 2.90 9.68 -21.30
CA PHE A 132 3.36 10.18 -22.60
C PHE A 132 4.38 9.22 -23.21
N LYS A 133 4.40 9.17 -24.54
CA LYS A 133 5.46 8.52 -25.30
C LYS A 133 6.74 9.34 -25.20
N LYS A 134 7.89 8.72 -25.51
CA LYS A 134 9.20 9.40 -25.50
C LYS A 134 9.27 10.63 -26.41
N ASP A 135 8.44 10.68 -27.44
CA ASP A 135 8.33 11.80 -28.38
C ASP A 135 7.30 12.88 -27.94
N GLY A 136 6.77 12.80 -26.72
CA GLY A 136 5.83 13.75 -26.14
C GLY A 136 4.37 13.55 -26.54
N ARG A 137 4.05 12.60 -27.45
CA ARG A 137 2.66 12.28 -27.77
C ARG A 137 1.97 11.58 -26.61
N LYS A 138 0.68 11.82 -26.45
CA LYS A 138 -0.15 11.11 -25.46
C LYS A 138 -0.10 9.60 -25.68
N LEU A 139 0.02 8.84 -24.61
CA LEU A 139 -0.15 7.40 -24.64
C LEU A 139 -1.65 7.10 -24.55
N ASP A 140 -2.13 6.07 -25.27
CA ASP A 140 -3.49 5.58 -25.04
C ASP A 140 -3.50 4.85 -23.69
N VAL A 141 -4.17 5.41 -22.69
CA VAL A 141 -4.23 4.85 -21.33
C VAL A 141 -5.67 4.46 -21.01
N ILE A 142 -5.90 3.18 -20.69
CA ILE A 142 -7.22 2.69 -20.27
C ILE A 142 -7.44 3.07 -18.81
N VAL A 143 -6.58 2.58 -17.92
CA VAL A 143 -6.65 2.87 -16.48
C VAL A 143 -5.29 3.35 -16.00
N LEU A 144 -5.29 4.47 -15.29
CA LEU A 144 -4.19 4.85 -14.41
C LEU A 144 -4.54 4.46 -12.97
N PHE A 145 -3.82 3.50 -12.42
CA PHE A 145 -3.88 3.19 -11.00
C PHE A 145 -3.00 4.19 -10.23
N PHE A 146 -3.58 4.87 -9.23
CA PHE A 146 -2.80 5.67 -8.29
C PHE A 146 -2.95 5.05 -6.90
N SER A 147 -1.82 4.59 -6.35
CA SER A 147 -1.82 3.81 -5.11
C SER A 147 -1.20 4.61 -3.96
N PRO A 148 -2.00 5.06 -2.98
CA PRO A 148 -1.50 5.60 -1.72
C PRO A 148 -0.69 4.54 -0.98
N THR A 149 0.59 4.84 -0.73
CA THR A 149 1.50 3.91 -0.06
C THR A 149 2.34 4.64 0.98
N ALA A 150 2.74 3.93 2.02
CA ALA A 150 3.63 4.50 3.04
C ALA A 150 5.08 4.55 2.51
N PRO A 151 5.92 5.50 2.97
CA PRO A 151 7.30 5.62 2.49
C PRO A 151 8.09 4.31 2.62
N TYR A 152 7.92 3.61 3.75
CA TYR A 152 8.59 2.34 4.07
C TYR A 152 7.96 1.08 3.41
N HIS A 153 6.90 1.21 2.62
CA HIS A 153 6.21 0.08 1.96
C HIS A 153 6.82 -0.32 0.61
N PHE A 154 8.15 -0.28 0.47
CA PHE A 154 8.86 -0.70 -0.75
C PHE A 154 8.43 -2.09 -1.24
N SER A 155 8.30 -3.06 -0.33
CA SER A 155 7.93 -4.43 -0.68
C SER A 155 6.50 -4.56 -1.25
N ARG A 156 5.57 -3.71 -0.81
CA ARG A 156 4.19 -3.64 -1.35
C ARG A 156 4.21 -3.03 -2.75
N ARG A 157 4.93 -1.92 -2.95
CA ARG A 157 5.14 -1.32 -4.28
C ARG A 157 5.75 -2.34 -5.26
N GLN A 158 6.77 -3.08 -4.84
CA GLN A 158 7.37 -4.14 -5.66
C GLN A 158 6.41 -5.28 -5.97
N ALA A 159 5.50 -5.64 -5.06
CA ALA A 159 4.47 -6.63 -5.36
C ALA A 159 3.48 -6.10 -6.40
N ILE A 160 3.07 -4.84 -6.31
CA ILE A 160 2.20 -4.20 -7.30
C ILE A 160 2.89 -4.15 -8.67
N ARG A 161 4.15 -3.70 -8.74
CA ARG A 161 4.96 -3.73 -9.97
C ARG A 161 5.13 -5.12 -10.56
N ALA A 162 5.15 -6.17 -9.74
CA ALA A 162 5.24 -7.55 -10.21
C ALA A 162 3.88 -8.15 -10.64
N THR A 163 2.79 -7.42 -10.44
CA THR A 163 1.41 -7.90 -10.63
C THR A 163 0.62 -6.93 -11.53
N TYR A 164 -0.52 -6.41 -11.07
CA TYR A 164 -1.39 -5.53 -11.87
C TYR A 164 -0.72 -4.21 -12.26
N GLY A 165 0.33 -3.80 -11.56
CA GLY A 165 1.07 -2.58 -11.87
C GLY A 165 1.97 -2.69 -13.10
N ASN A 166 2.18 -3.89 -13.63
CA ASN A 166 2.91 -4.09 -14.87
C ASN A 166 1.96 -4.19 -16.06
N SER A 167 2.00 -3.19 -16.95
CA SER A 167 1.18 -3.15 -18.17
C SER A 167 1.33 -4.40 -19.05
N SER A 168 2.50 -5.06 -19.06
CA SER A 168 2.74 -6.25 -19.89
C SER A 168 2.07 -7.52 -19.34
N GLN A 169 1.63 -7.51 -18.08
CA GLN A 169 0.95 -8.63 -17.43
C GLN A 169 -0.57 -8.58 -17.64
N TRP A 170 -1.06 -7.65 -18.47
CA TRP A 170 -2.49 -7.50 -18.73
C TRP A 170 -3.01 -8.43 -19.81
N ILE A 171 -3.99 -9.26 -19.46
CA ILE A 171 -4.77 -10.02 -20.44
C ILE A 171 -5.38 -9.06 -21.46
N SER A 172 -5.42 -9.50 -22.72
CA SER A 172 -6.00 -8.70 -23.79
C SER A 172 -7.44 -8.32 -23.44
N SER A 173 -7.77 -7.05 -23.70
CA SER A 173 -9.11 -6.50 -23.56
C SER A 173 -9.60 -6.01 -24.92
N GLY A 174 -10.91 -5.89 -25.10
CA GLY A 174 -11.48 -5.24 -26.30
C GLY A 174 -11.07 -3.76 -26.44
N ARG A 175 -10.51 -3.16 -25.38
CA ARG A 175 -9.98 -1.80 -25.37
C ARG A 175 -8.47 -1.81 -25.64
N LYS A 176 -8.03 -0.90 -26.50
CA LYS A 176 -6.61 -0.65 -26.78
C LYS A 176 -6.09 0.45 -25.84
N GLY A 177 -4.95 0.19 -25.21
CA GLY A 177 -4.25 1.15 -24.36
C GLY A 177 -3.54 0.48 -23.20
N ALA A 178 -2.73 1.26 -22.49
CA ALA A 178 -1.92 0.81 -21.37
C ALA A 178 -2.70 0.86 -20.05
N MET A 179 -2.33 -0.04 -19.14
CA MET A 179 -2.69 -0.02 -17.73
C MET A 179 -1.47 0.48 -16.96
N LEU A 180 -1.50 1.70 -16.44
CA LEU A 180 -0.36 2.35 -15.81
C LEU A 180 -0.54 2.42 -14.30
N THR A 181 0.55 2.49 -13.55
CA THR A 181 0.51 2.67 -12.10
C THR A 181 1.46 3.77 -11.66
N VAL A 182 1.03 4.58 -10.70
CA VAL A 182 1.88 5.49 -9.93
C VAL A 182 1.65 5.29 -8.43
N PHE A 183 2.71 5.48 -7.65
CA PHE A 183 2.71 5.38 -6.20
C PHE A 183 2.71 6.77 -5.57
N LEU A 184 1.81 7.00 -4.63
CA LEU A 184 1.61 8.29 -3.99
C LEU A 184 2.25 8.28 -2.60
N LEU A 185 3.27 9.13 -2.40
CA LEU A 185 4.00 9.27 -1.14
C LEU A 185 3.98 10.74 -0.67
N GLY A 186 3.95 10.96 0.63
CA GLY A 186 4.32 12.24 1.23
C GLY A 186 5.80 12.27 1.61
N ALA A 187 6.25 13.39 2.16
CA ALA A 187 7.59 13.56 2.71
C ALA A 187 7.80 12.71 3.96
N THR A 188 9.03 12.21 4.12
CA THR A 188 9.52 11.60 5.35
C THR A 188 10.70 12.40 5.90
N SER A 189 10.79 12.55 7.21
CA SER A 189 11.95 13.15 7.88
C SER A 189 13.14 12.19 8.01
N ASN A 190 12.95 10.91 7.70
CA ASN A 190 14.02 9.91 7.73
C ASN A 190 14.88 9.99 6.47
N ALA A 191 16.07 10.60 6.59
CA ALA A 191 16.98 10.81 5.47
C ALA A 191 17.51 9.51 4.82
N THR A 192 17.56 8.39 5.55
CA THR A 192 17.91 7.09 4.96
C THR A 192 16.78 6.58 4.08
N LEU A 193 15.55 6.62 4.60
CA LEU A 193 14.37 6.21 3.86
C LEU A 193 14.13 7.10 2.64
N GLN A 194 14.36 8.41 2.74
CA GLN A 194 14.25 9.31 1.60
C GLN A 194 15.26 8.95 0.49
N ARG A 195 16.52 8.64 0.82
CA ARG A 195 17.51 8.18 -0.17
C ARG A 195 17.11 6.88 -0.87
N GLU A 196 16.47 5.96 -0.14
CA GLU A 196 15.91 4.73 -0.72
C GLU A 196 14.77 5.04 -1.71
N ILE A 197 13.89 5.98 -1.35
CA ILE A 197 12.80 6.46 -2.21
C ILE A 197 13.34 7.17 -3.45
N ASP A 198 14.37 8.01 -3.31
CA ASP A 198 15.00 8.70 -4.45
C ASP A 198 15.60 7.71 -5.44
N SER A 199 16.25 6.67 -4.93
CA SER A 199 16.81 5.57 -5.73
C SER A 199 15.69 4.77 -6.41
N GLU A 200 14.58 4.51 -5.72
CA GLU A 200 13.42 3.84 -6.26
C GLU A 200 12.74 4.68 -7.36
N ALA A 201 12.52 5.97 -7.12
CA ALA A 201 11.91 6.91 -8.05
C ALA A 201 12.72 7.02 -9.33
N THR A 202 14.05 7.15 -9.21
CA THR A 202 14.98 7.17 -10.35
C THR A 202 14.92 5.87 -11.16
N ARG A 203 14.83 4.72 -10.47
CA ARG A 203 14.84 3.40 -11.11
C ARG A 203 13.56 3.08 -11.87
N TYR A 204 12.40 3.42 -11.30
CA TYR A 204 11.11 2.97 -11.82
C TYR A 204 10.30 4.07 -12.49
N GLY A 205 10.53 5.34 -12.16
CA GLY A 205 9.82 6.47 -12.77
C GLY A 205 8.31 6.44 -12.51
N ASP A 206 7.88 5.94 -11.35
CA ASP A 206 6.47 5.75 -11.00
C ASP A 206 6.11 6.28 -9.61
N ILE A 207 6.98 7.07 -8.97
CA ILE A 207 6.73 7.68 -7.65
C ILE A 207 6.32 9.14 -7.84
N VAL A 208 5.10 9.46 -7.42
CA VAL A 208 4.62 10.83 -7.19
C VAL A 208 4.81 11.12 -5.71
N GLN A 209 5.71 12.04 -5.38
CA GLN A 209 5.97 12.46 -4.01
C GLN A 209 5.82 13.97 -3.87
N GLU A 210 5.04 14.42 -2.91
CA GLU A 210 4.90 15.83 -2.53
C GLU A 210 5.45 16.10 -1.11
N ASP A 211 5.74 17.37 -0.82
CA ASP A 211 6.45 17.82 0.39
C ASP A 211 5.60 17.92 1.67
N PHE A 212 4.37 17.40 1.68
CA PHE A 212 3.58 17.26 2.92
C PHE A 212 3.94 16.01 3.71
N VAL A 213 3.85 16.07 5.04
CA VAL A 213 4.19 14.95 5.93
C VAL A 213 3.35 13.71 5.62
N ASP A 214 4.01 12.59 5.36
CA ASP A 214 3.32 11.31 5.16
C ASP A 214 2.80 10.75 6.48
N SER A 215 1.48 10.71 6.64
CA SER A 215 0.83 10.13 7.81
C SER A 215 -0.56 9.60 7.45
N TYR A 216 -1.09 8.70 8.27
CA TYR A 216 -2.47 8.22 8.12
C TYR A 216 -3.50 9.36 8.19
N GLN A 217 -3.23 10.39 8.99
CA GLN A 217 -4.10 11.56 9.13
C GLN A 217 -4.11 12.42 7.87
N ASN A 218 -3.03 12.36 7.07
CA ASN A 218 -2.89 13.06 5.80
C ASN A 218 -3.29 12.19 4.59
N LEU A 219 -3.96 11.06 4.80
CA LEU A 219 -4.39 10.20 3.70
C LEU A 219 -5.34 10.95 2.73
N THR A 220 -6.21 11.82 3.24
CA THR A 220 -7.05 12.68 2.41
C THR A 220 -6.22 13.58 1.50
N ARG A 221 -5.17 14.23 2.03
CA ARG A 221 -4.23 15.05 1.23
C ARG A 221 -3.55 14.21 0.15
N LYS A 222 -3.11 13.00 0.51
CA LYS A 222 -2.49 12.06 -0.42
C LYS A 222 -3.44 11.60 -1.53
N THR A 223 -4.72 11.41 -1.26
CA THR A 223 -5.71 11.15 -2.32
C THR A 223 -5.92 12.37 -3.21
N VAL A 224 -6.05 13.58 -2.64
CA VAL A 224 -6.16 14.81 -3.42
C VAL A 224 -4.94 15.01 -4.33
N MET A 225 -3.74 14.65 -3.86
CA MET A 225 -2.51 14.59 -4.69
C MET A 225 -2.68 13.64 -5.88
N GLY A 226 -3.26 12.46 -5.67
CA GLY A 226 -3.59 11.54 -6.76
C GLY A 226 -4.52 12.18 -7.80
N LEU A 227 -5.60 12.83 -7.35
CA LEU A 227 -6.54 13.51 -8.22
C LEU A 227 -5.89 14.68 -9.00
N LYS A 228 -5.07 15.50 -8.32
CA LYS A 228 -4.25 16.56 -8.93
C LYS A 228 -3.34 16.01 -10.01
N TRP A 229 -2.59 14.96 -9.69
CA TRP A 229 -1.60 14.40 -10.58
C TRP A 229 -2.25 13.81 -11.84
N VAL A 230 -3.35 13.07 -11.69
CA VAL A 230 -4.14 12.57 -12.82
C VAL A 230 -4.63 13.74 -13.68
N THR A 231 -5.20 14.78 -13.07
CA THR A 231 -5.73 15.96 -13.78
C THR A 231 -4.64 16.67 -14.58
N ASN A 232 -3.43 16.81 -14.03
CA ASN A 232 -2.36 17.56 -14.66
C ASN A 232 -1.56 16.74 -15.69
N TYR A 233 -1.31 15.46 -15.41
CA TYR A 233 -0.35 14.65 -16.17
C TYR A 233 -0.99 13.47 -16.91
N CYS A 234 -2.23 13.10 -16.61
CA CYS A 234 -2.87 11.94 -17.22
C CYS A 234 -4.36 12.10 -17.54
N ARG A 235 -4.84 13.35 -17.74
CA ARG A 235 -6.26 13.66 -18.03
C ARG A 235 -6.86 12.97 -19.25
N HIS A 236 -6.02 12.41 -20.11
CA HIS A 236 -6.44 11.72 -21.35
C HIS A 236 -6.60 10.20 -21.16
N ALA A 237 -6.31 9.66 -19.98
CA ALA A 237 -6.70 8.30 -19.65
C ALA A 237 -8.23 8.18 -19.65
N GLN A 238 -8.76 6.98 -19.92
CA GLN A 238 -10.21 6.76 -19.86
C GLN A 238 -10.70 6.77 -18.40
N TYR A 239 -9.96 6.12 -17.51
CA TYR A 239 -10.27 6.03 -16.09
C TYR A 239 -9.04 6.25 -15.24
N ALA A 240 -9.26 6.70 -14.02
CA ALA A 240 -8.26 6.60 -12.97
C ALA A 240 -8.85 5.85 -11.77
N MET A 241 -8.03 5.01 -11.16
CA MET A 241 -8.44 4.11 -10.11
C MET A 241 -7.53 4.27 -8.90
N LYS A 242 -8.15 4.60 -7.76
CA LYS A 242 -7.48 4.47 -6.47
C LYS A 242 -7.49 3.01 -6.06
N ILE A 243 -6.34 2.51 -5.61
CA ILE A 243 -6.23 1.18 -5.02
C ILE A 243 -5.18 1.19 -3.90
N ASP A 244 -5.56 0.72 -2.70
CA ASP A 244 -4.65 0.66 -1.55
C ASP A 244 -3.49 -0.30 -1.81
N ASP A 245 -2.34 -0.03 -1.20
CA ASP A 245 -1.11 -0.81 -1.41
C ASP A 245 -1.12 -2.23 -0.81
N ASP A 246 -2.21 -2.61 -0.12
CA ASP A 246 -2.52 -3.96 0.33
C ASP A 246 -3.80 -4.54 -0.27
N THR A 247 -4.19 -4.03 -1.43
CA THR A 247 -5.32 -4.51 -2.20
C THR A 247 -4.87 -5.11 -3.52
N MET A 248 -5.39 -6.31 -3.82
CA MET A 248 -5.15 -7.04 -5.06
C MET A 248 -6.46 -7.23 -5.80
N MET A 249 -6.39 -7.25 -7.13
CA MET A 249 -7.56 -7.46 -7.99
C MET A 249 -7.48 -8.78 -8.76
N ASN A 250 -8.63 -9.41 -8.98
CA ASN A 250 -8.78 -10.47 -9.97
C ASN A 250 -8.93 -9.82 -11.34
N GLN A 251 -7.93 -10.01 -12.20
CA GLN A 251 -7.83 -9.32 -13.47
C GLN A 251 -8.98 -9.62 -14.43
N ARG A 252 -9.40 -10.89 -14.56
CA ARG A 252 -10.51 -11.30 -15.43
C ARG A 252 -11.81 -10.65 -14.98
N ARG A 253 -12.11 -10.72 -13.68
CA ARG A 253 -13.32 -10.10 -13.10
C ARG A 253 -13.31 -8.58 -13.24
N PHE A 254 -12.15 -7.95 -13.06
CA PHE A 254 -12.02 -6.51 -13.26
C PHE A 254 -12.25 -6.12 -14.71
N ARG A 255 -11.62 -6.82 -15.66
CA ARG A 255 -11.83 -6.57 -17.10
C ARG A 255 -13.30 -6.75 -17.48
N ASP A 256 -13.86 -7.93 -17.25
CA ASP A 256 -15.18 -8.32 -17.75
C ASP A 256 -16.31 -7.61 -17.01
N GLY A 257 -16.16 -7.48 -15.68
CA GLY A 257 -17.20 -6.97 -14.79
C GLY A 257 -17.16 -5.46 -14.58
N VAL A 258 -15.98 -4.84 -14.66
CA VAL A 258 -15.81 -3.40 -14.37
C VAL A 258 -15.52 -2.61 -15.64
N LEU A 259 -14.60 -3.07 -16.50
CA LEU A 259 -14.12 -2.25 -17.62
C LEU A 259 -14.93 -2.37 -18.90
N GLU A 260 -15.25 -3.57 -19.38
CA GLU A 260 -15.79 -3.75 -20.74
C GLU A 260 -17.07 -2.96 -21.00
N LYS A 261 -17.94 -2.86 -19.98
CA LYS A 261 -19.22 -2.14 -20.06
C LYS A 261 -19.20 -0.75 -19.43
N ALA A 262 -18.04 -0.25 -18.99
CA ALA A 262 -17.94 1.06 -18.37
C ALA A 262 -18.19 2.19 -19.38
N PRO A 263 -19.12 3.12 -19.09
CA PRO A 263 -19.19 4.42 -19.77
C PRO A 263 -17.90 5.21 -19.61
N LEU A 264 -17.47 5.92 -20.65
CA LEU A 264 -16.23 6.70 -20.64
C LEU A 264 -16.32 8.03 -19.86
N THR A 265 -17.53 8.46 -19.50
CA THR A 265 -17.81 9.74 -18.84
C THR A 265 -18.86 9.56 -17.76
N ASN A 266 -18.80 10.40 -16.72
CA ASN A 266 -19.72 10.37 -15.59
C ASN A 266 -19.89 8.95 -15.00
N TYR A 267 -18.80 8.21 -14.91
CA TYR A 267 -18.79 6.82 -14.45
C TYR A 267 -18.02 6.66 -13.15
N THR A 268 -18.65 5.99 -12.20
CA THR A 268 -18.02 5.55 -10.97
C THR A 268 -18.17 4.03 -10.86
N ALA A 269 -17.14 3.35 -10.39
CA ALA A 269 -17.19 1.95 -10.04
C ALA A 269 -16.53 1.73 -8.68
N GLY A 270 -17.22 1.00 -7.81
CA GLY A 270 -16.78 0.77 -6.44
C GLY A 270 -17.87 0.06 -5.67
N LYS A 271 -17.57 -0.30 -4.43
CA LYS A 271 -18.59 -0.69 -3.47
C LYS A 271 -19.15 0.58 -2.83
N ALA A 272 -20.32 1.03 -3.26
CA ALA A 272 -20.97 2.20 -2.68
C ALA A 272 -21.49 1.88 -1.27
N LEU A 273 -21.19 2.74 -0.31
CA LEU A 273 -21.70 2.72 1.04
C LEU A 273 -22.70 3.86 1.18
N VAL A 274 -23.94 3.51 1.55
CA VAL A 274 -25.06 4.44 1.69
C VAL A 274 -25.62 4.34 3.10
N GLY A 275 -25.89 5.47 3.74
CA GLY A 275 -26.44 5.50 5.10
C GLY A 275 -25.47 4.97 6.16
N THR A 276 -24.16 5.06 5.92
CA THR A 276 -23.17 4.65 6.93
C THR A 276 -23.26 5.57 8.14
N ASN A 277 -23.49 4.98 9.31
CA ASN A 277 -23.59 5.71 10.56
C ASN A 277 -22.25 6.30 10.99
N SER A 278 -22.28 7.54 11.48
CA SER A 278 -21.18 8.17 12.18
C SER A 278 -20.91 7.42 13.49
N VAL A 279 -19.68 6.92 13.65
CA VAL A 279 -19.37 6.07 14.81
C VAL A 279 -19.18 6.94 16.05
N ARG A 280 -20.14 6.87 16.97
CA ARG A 280 -20.13 7.61 18.24
C ARG A 280 -19.45 6.87 19.39
N LYS A 281 -19.02 5.63 19.15
CA LYS A 281 -18.31 4.82 20.14
C LYS A 281 -16.85 5.28 20.26
N LYS A 282 -16.48 5.80 21.43
CA LYS A 282 -15.17 6.45 21.67
C LYS A 282 -13.96 5.51 21.57
N GLU A 283 -14.16 4.20 21.67
CA GLU A 283 -13.08 3.20 21.52
C GLU A 283 -12.83 2.82 20.04
N SER A 284 -13.70 3.27 19.13
CA SER A 284 -13.52 3.03 17.71
C SER A 284 -12.43 3.91 17.12
N LYS A 285 -11.57 3.35 16.27
CA LYS A 285 -10.65 4.14 15.43
C LYS A 285 -11.35 5.11 14.48
N PHE A 286 -12.65 4.89 14.25
CA PHE A 286 -13.50 5.74 13.43
C PHE A 286 -14.40 6.65 14.28
N TYR A 287 -14.03 6.94 15.52
CA TYR A 287 -14.84 7.81 16.37
C TYR A 287 -14.94 9.24 15.80
N LEU A 288 -16.14 9.82 15.87
CA LEU A 288 -16.42 11.25 15.72
C LEU A 288 -17.40 11.71 16.80
N SER A 289 -17.07 12.82 17.45
CA SER A 289 -18.02 13.52 18.31
C SER A 289 -19.18 14.07 17.47
N GLU A 290 -20.33 14.22 18.11
CA GLU A 290 -21.50 14.85 17.50
C GLU A 290 -21.25 16.33 17.23
N GLU A 291 -20.49 17.01 18.09
CA GLU A 291 -20.04 18.38 17.87
C GLU A 291 -19.19 18.54 16.61
N TYR A 292 -18.23 17.64 16.39
CA TYR A 292 -17.37 17.69 15.22
C TYR A 292 -18.12 17.32 13.94
N TYR A 293 -18.97 16.29 13.95
CA TYR A 293 -19.78 15.92 12.79
C TYR A 293 -21.22 15.65 13.25
N PRO A 294 -22.14 16.63 13.17
CA PRO A 294 -23.50 16.52 13.73
C PRO A 294 -24.39 15.51 13.02
N SER A 295 -24.21 15.32 11.71
CA SER A 295 -25.05 14.38 10.95
C SER A 295 -24.87 12.96 11.47
N PRO A 296 -25.96 12.18 11.65
CA PRO A 296 -25.89 10.79 12.10
C PRO A 296 -25.28 9.85 11.05
N THR A 297 -25.27 10.27 9.78
CA THR A 297 -24.76 9.47 8.65
C THR A 297 -23.88 10.29 7.71
N PHE A 298 -23.03 9.58 6.96
CA PHE A 298 -22.28 10.17 5.84
C PHE A 298 -23.14 10.28 4.58
N PRO A 299 -22.84 11.26 3.70
CA PRO A 299 -23.28 11.15 2.33
C PRO A 299 -22.76 9.84 1.72
N PRO A 300 -23.38 9.33 0.63
CA PRO A 300 -22.85 8.18 -0.08
C PRO A 300 -21.37 8.36 -0.39
N TYR A 301 -20.60 7.27 -0.31
CA TYR A 301 -19.18 7.24 -0.66
C TYR A 301 -18.74 5.85 -1.14
N MET A 302 -17.58 5.74 -1.79
CA MET A 302 -17.03 4.46 -2.22
C MET A 302 -16.16 3.85 -1.12
N ASP A 303 -16.26 2.54 -0.92
CA ASP A 303 -15.48 1.82 0.09
C ASP A 303 -13.96 1.96 -0.17
N GLY A 304 -13.21 2.35 0.87
CA GLY A 304 -11.83 2.84 0.74
C GLY A 304 -10.81 1.98 -0.03
N PRO A 305 -10.78 0.64 0.07
CA PRO A 305 -9.70 -0.16 -0.52
C PRO A 305 -9.49 0.01 -2.03
N ALA A 306 -10.56 0.30 -2.78
CA ALA A 306 -10.48 0.47 -4.22
C ALA A 306 -11.74 1.17 -4.75
N TYR A 307 -11.54 2.13 -5.67
CA TYR A 307 -12.62 2.73 -6.46
C TYR A 307 -12.07 3.33 -7.75
N LEU A 308 -12.89 3.34 -8.80
CA LEU A 308 -12.56 3.80 -10.14
C LEU A 308 -13.52 4.91 -10.56
N LEU A 309 -12.97 5.95 -11.19
CA LEU A 309 -13.71 7.08 -11.75
C LEU A 309 -13.27 7.29 -13.20
N SER A 310 -14.21 7.69 -14.07
CA SER A 310 -13.84 8.29 -15.35
C SER A 310 -13.07 9.60 -15.11
N THR A 311 -12.15 9.94 -16.00
CA THR A 311 -11.21 11.06 -15.77
C THR A 311 -11.88 12.44 -15.77
N ASP A 312 -13.04 12.60 -16.43
CA ASP A 312 -13.88 13.79 -16.32
C ASP A 312 -14.38 14.03 -14.89
N LEU A 313 -14.70 12.95 -14.17
CA LEU A 313 -15.08 13.03 -12.75
C LEU A 313 -13.87 13.29 -11.86
N ILE A 314 -12.69 12.76 -12.17
CA ILE A 314 -11.46 13.03 -11.40
C ILE A 314 -11.18 14.52 -11.34
N GLU A 315 -11.19 15.21 -12.49
CA GLU A 315 -10.96 16.66 -12.54
C GLU A 315 -12.04 17.44 -11.77
N LYS A 316 -13.31 17.05 -11.93
CA LYS A 316 -14.43 17.68 -11.24
C LYS A 316 -14.35 17.52 -9.72
N VAL A 317 -14.03 16.32 -9.25
CA VAL A 317 -13.87 16.01 -7.82
C VAL A 317 -12.62 16.70 -7.26
N TYR A 318 -11.52 16.74 -8.00
CA TYR A 318 -10.31 17.49 -7.62
C TYR A 318 -10.61 18.96 -7.34
N LYS A 319 -11.22 19.67 -8.29
CA LYS A 319 -11.60 21.09 -8.13
C LYS A 319 -12.54 21.31 -6.94
N THR A 320 -13.41 20.34 -6.68
CA THR A 320 -14.34 20.41 -5.53
C THR A 320 -13.62 20.18 -4.21
N ALA A 321 -12.63 19.27 -4.17
CA ALA A 321 -11.82 19.01 -2.99
C ALA A 321 -11.06 20.26 -2.51
N LEU A 322 -10.54 21.07 -3.43
CA LEU A 322 -9.82 22.32 -3.11
C LEU A 322 -10.65 23.35 -2.34
N THR A 323 -11.98 23.25 -2.42
CA THR A 323 -12.93 24.17 -1.77
C THR A 323 -13.76 23.49 -0.70
N THR A 324 -13.44 22.25 -0.33
CA THR A 324 -14.16 21.47 0.68
C THR A 324 -13.30 21.40 1.95
N PRO A 325 -13.86 21.76 3.13
CA PRO A 325 -13.17 21.58 4.40
C PRO A 325 -12.58 20.18 4.52
N ILE A 326 -11.30 20.08 4.84
CA ILE A 326 -10.60 18.80 4.84
C ILE A 326 -11.23 17.85 5.87
N PHE A 327 -11.45 16.61 5.48
CA PHE A 327 -12.03 15.59 6.37
C PHE A 327 -11.10 14.41 6.52
N LYS A 328 -10.94 13.91 7.76
CA LYS A 328 -9.89 12.94 8.12
C LYS A 328 -10.07 11.54 7.52
N TRP A 329 -11.28 11.20 7.05
CA TRP A 329 -11.55 9.94 6.38
C TRP A 329 -11.64 10.18 4.89
N GLU A 330 -10.62 9.74 4.19
CA GLU A 330 -10.39 9.99 2.76
C GLU A 330 -11.55 9.56 1.87
N ASP A 331 -12.11 8.38 2.14
CA ASP A 331 -13.23 7.81 1.38
C ASP A 331 -14.52 8.62 1.61
N ALA A 332 -14.85 8.94 2.87
CA ALA A 332 -15.96 9.82 3.20
C ALA A 332 -15.77 11.24 2.65
N PHE A 333 -14.55 11.78 2.67
CA PHE A 333 -14.21 13.09 2.10
C PHE A 333 -14.48 13.13 0.60
N LEU A 334 -14.07 12.10 -0.15
CA LEU A 334 -14.43 12.01 -1.56
C LEU A 334 -15.94 11.91 -1.78
N GLY A 335 -16.66 11.19 -0.92
CA GLY A 335 -18.13 11.17 -0.95
C GLY A 335 -18.75 12.57 -0.79
N MET A 336 -18.26 13.36 0.17
CA MET A 336 -18.67 14.75 0.36
C MET A 336 -18.36 15.60 -0.87
N CYS A 337 -17.17 15.44 -1.46
CA CYS A 337 -16.78 16.16 -2.66
C CYS A 337 -17.66 15.79 -3.87
N MET A 338 -17.95 14.51 -4.06
CA MET A 338 -18.85 14.04 -5.13
C MET A 338 -20.26 14.58 -4.94
N GLN A 339 -20.79 14.56 -3.72
CA GLN A 339 -22.09 15.13 -3.42
C GLN A 339 -22.13 16.63 -3.71
N LYS A 340 -21.13 17.40 -3.23
CA LYS A 340 -21.00 18.84 -3.50
C LYS A 340 -20.88 19.14 -4.99
N ALA A 341 -20.21 18.27 -5.74
CA ALA A 341 -20.06 18.37 -7.20
C ALA A 341 -21.32 17.94 -7.98
N GLY A 342 -22.38 17.44 -7.31
CA GLY A 342 -23.55 16.87 -7.98
C GLY A 342 -23.25 15.59 -8.76
N VAL A 343 -22.22 14.84 -8.36
CA VAL A 343 -21.87 13.54 -8.93
C VAL A 343 -22.64 12.45 -8.19
N GLN A 344 -23.42 11.66 -8.92
CA GLN A 344 -24.13 10.53 -8.33
C GLN A 344 -23.18 9.34 -8.18
N ILE A 345 -22.99 8.89 -6.94
CA ILE A 345 -22.19 7.70 -6.65
C ILE A 345 -23.00 6.45 -7.02
N ARG A 346 -22.48 5.69 -7.99
CA ARG A 346 -23.07 4.43 -8.44
C ARG A 346 -22.10 3.30 -8.15
N GLY A 347 -22.44 2.46 -7.18
CA GLY A 347 -21.77 1.19 -7.01
C GLY A 347 -22.12 0.25 -8.17
N ILE A 348 -21.28 -0.75 -8.40
CA ILE A 348 -21.58 -1.83 -9.34
C ILE A 348 -21.50 -3.17 -8.61
N GLU A 349 -22.41 -4.09 -8.90
CA GLU A 349 -22.47 -5.40 -8.26
C GLU A 349 -21.20 -6.22 -8.51
N GLN A 350 -20.55 -5.97 -9.65
CA GLN A 350 -19.31 -6.64 -10.06
C GLN A 350 -18.10 -6.15 -9.24
N PHE A 351 -18.21 -5.08 -8.45
CA PHE A 351 -17.16 -4.59 -7.56
C PHE A 351 -17.17 -5.35 -6.22
N LEU A 352 -17.01 -6.67 -6.32
CA LEU A 352 -17.01 -7.56 -5.16
C LEU A 352 -15.71 -7.39 -4.38
N LEU A 353 -15.79 -6.66 -3.26
CA LEU A 353 -14.67 -6.37 -2.38
C LEU A 353 -14.74 -7.23 -1.11
N PHE A 354 -13.67 -8.01 -0.87
CA PHE A 354 -13.49 -8.80 0.33
C PHE A 354 -12.33 -8.29 1.18
N ARG A 355 -12.54 -8.19 2.49
CA ARG A 355 -11.48 -7.87 3.45
C ARG A 355 -11.02 -9.15 4.11
N LEU A 356 -9.76 -9.54 3.91
CA LEU A 356 -9.22 -10.70 4.62
C LEU A 356 -9.18 -10.43 6.12
N ARG A 357 -9.84 -11.32 6.88
CA ARG A 357 -9.89 -11.29 8.35
C ARG A 357 -9.07 -12.39 9.02
N TYR A 358 -8.86 -13.53 8.34
CA TYR A 358 -8.14 -14.70 8.87
C TYR A 358 -7.17 -15.27 7.83
N LYS A 359 -6.00 -15.72 8.28
CA LYS A 359 -4.89 -16.21 7.43
C LYS A 359 -4.92 -17.72 7.16
N THR A 360 -6.05 -18.41 7.31
CA THR A 360 -6.07 -19.87 7.07
C THR A 360 -6.05 -20.18 5.56
N ASN A 361 -5.41 -21.29 5.18
CA ASN A 361 -5.11 -21.63 3.78
C ASN A 361 -6.30 -22.28 3.04
N GLU A 362 -7.22 -22.91 3.75
CA GLU A 362 -8.17 -23.89 3.18
C GLU A 362 -9.27 -23.32 2.27
N ARG A 363 -9.42 -21.99 2.14
CA ARG A 363 -10.44 -21.36 1.26
C ARG A 363 -9.92 -20.22 0.39
N ARG A 364 -8.61 -20.06 0.27
CA ARG A 364 -8.04 -18.86 -0.36
C ARG A 364 -8.29 -18.82 -1.87
N GLU A 365 -8.15 -19.93 -2.60
CA GLU A 365 -8.39 -19.97 -4.06
C GLU A 365 -9.84 -19.66 -4.43
N HIS A 366 -10.80 -20.28 -3.74
CA HIS A 366 -12.21 -20.00 -3.93
C HIS A 366 -12.54 -18.52 -3.71
N THR A 367 -11.92 -17.90 -2.70
CA THR A 367 -12.07 -16.47 -2.43
C THR A 367 -11.53 -15.62 -3.59
N VAL A 368 -10.35 -15.94 -4.14
CA VAL A 368 -9.75 -15.23 -5.29
C VAL A 368 -10.66 -15.26 -6.53
N ASN A 369 -11.39 -16.36 -6.74
CA ASN A 369 -12.29 -16.50 -7.89
C ASN A 369 -13.67 -15.85 -7.69
N MET A 370 -14.10 -15.68 -6.44
CA MET A 370 -15.38 -15.04 -6.12
C MET A 370 -15.31 -13.51 -6.10
N TYR A 371 -14.20 -12.93 -5.68
CA TYR A 371 -14.10 -11.48 -5.46
C TYR A 371 -13.25 -10.79 -6.53
N THR A 372 -13.67 -9.59 -6.90
CA THR A 372 -12.94 -8.73 -7.84
C THR A 372 -11.77 -8.06 -7.15
N PHE A 373 -11.93 -7.70 -5.87
CA PHE A 373 -10.88 -7.09 -5.06
C PHE A 373 -10.78 -7.78 -3.70
N ILE A 374 -9.55 -7.97 -3.22
CA ILE A 374 -9.27 -8.45 -1.88
C ILE A 374 -8.27 -7.51 -1.22
N SER A 375 -8.59 -7.02 -0.02
CA SER A 375 -7.75 -6.10 0.74
C SER A 375 -7.18 -6.72 2.01
N ASN A 376 -6.31 -5.98 2.70
CA ASN A 376 -5.55 -6.39 3.89
C ASN A 376 -4.51 -7.49 3.62
N LEU A 377 -3.90 -7.47 2.43
CA LEU A 377 -2.90 -8.45 2.02
C LEU A 377 -1.48 -8.04 2.42
N SER A 378 -0.64 -9.03 2.71
CA SER A 378 0.81 -8.83 2.65
C SER A 378 1.31 -8.82 1.20
N ALA A 379 2.53 -8.30 0.98
CA ALA A 379 3.16 -8.32 -0.34
C ALA A 379 3.30 -9.73 -0.94
N ALA A 380 3.55 -10.74 -0.09
CA ALA A 380 3.60 -12.13 -0.51
C ALA A 380 2.22 -12.67 -0.93
N GLU A 381 1.17 -12.33 -0.17
CA GLU A 381 -0.20 -12.76 -0.48
C GLU A 381 -0.73 -12.09 -1.76
N MET A 382 -0.37 -10.83 -2.00
CA MET A 382 -0.65 -10.13 -3.26
C MET A 382 -0.09 -10.88 -4.48
N LYS A 383 1.19 -11.27 -4.43
CA LYS A 383 1.83 -12.04 -5.50
C LYS A 383 1.22 -13.44 -5.66
N TRP A 384 0.95 -14.11 -4.53
CA TRP A 384 0.32 -15.43 -4.53
C TRP A 384 -1.07 -15.39 -5.19
N MET A 385 -1.90 -14.41 -4.82
CA MET A 385 -3.22 -14.22 -5.41
C MET A 385 -3.16 -13.94 -6.91
N TRP A 386 -2.22 -13.09 -7.34
CA TRP A 386 -2.04 -12.76 -8.76
C TRP A 386 -1.80 -14.02 -9.58
N ASN A 387 -0.89 -14.89 -9.14
CA ASN A 387 -0.56 -16.13 -9.84
C ASN A 387 -1.74 -17.10 -9.96
N ILE A 388 -2.70 -17.07 -9.03
CA ILE A 388 -3.91 -17.90 -9.08
C ILE A 388 -5.00 -17.26 -9.95
N GLY A 389 -5.12 -15.94 -9.92
CA GLY A 389 -6.08 -15.21 -10.77
C GLY A 389 -5.77 -15.27 -12.27
N HIS A 390 -4.59 -15.79 -12.64
CA HIS A 390 -4.14 -16.01 -14.03
C HIS A 390 -4.54 -17.35 -14.63
N ILE A 391 -5.20 -18.23 -13.88
CA ILE A 391 -5.70 -19.51 -14.40
C ILE A 391 -6.72 -19.24 -15.52
#